data_AF-A0A956H9Y4-F1
#
_entry.id   AF-A0A956H9Y4-F1
#
_cell.length_a   1.000
_cell.length_b   1.000
_cell.length_c   1.000
_cell.angle_alpha   90.00
_cell.angle_beta   90.00
_cell.angle_gamma   90.00
#
_symmetry.space_group_name_H-M   'P 1'
#
loop_
_entity.id
_entity.type
_entity.pdbx_description
1 polymer ?
#
loop_
_entity_poly.entity_id
_entity_poly.type
_entity_poly.pdbx_seq_one_letter_code
_entity_poly.pdbx_strand_id
1 'polypeptide(L)'
;QLSAILADPEATSNDRFVARDLLQNAVIASAGVLPMCQDTGTAIVVGKKGQRVWTGGGDEEALSHGIYDTYTQTNLRYSQLAPLSMYEEKNTRNNLPAQIDLYAETSAKSELAYKFLFMAKGGGSANKTYLFQETKALLNPESLLAFIDQKIRAIGTSACPPYHLAIVIGGTSAETNLKVVKMASARELDELPEQGSESGHGFRDRGLEQQVLELARKTGIGAQFGGKYFCHDVRVIRLPRHGASCPVGIGVSCSADRQAKAKITADGIFIERLEADPARFLPPVDPATLSNDVVEIDLDGMSMDQVRAELSKYPIKTRISLSGCIIVARDIAHAKLKQRLDAEGTLPDYFKNHIVYYAGPAKTPEGMASGSFGPTTAARMDP
;
A
#
# COMPACT_ATOMS: atom_id res chain seq x y z
N GLN A 1 -15.51 -2.35 -4.80
CA GLN A 1 -15.63 -1.28 -3.78
C GLN A 1 -15.46 0.12 -4.35
N LEU A 2 -14.43 0.41 -5.17
CA LEU A 2 -14.28 1.72 -5.82
C LEU A 2 -15.53 2.18 -6.60
N SER A 3 -16.14 1.29 -7.40
CA SER A 3 -17.39 1.59 -8.11
C SER A 3 -18.55 2.00 -7.18
N ALA A 4 -18.61 1.45 -5.97
CA ALA A 4 -19.62 1.83 -4.98
C ALA A 4 -19.43 3.27 -4.46
N ILE A 5 -18.19 3.78 -4.43
CA ILE A 5 -17.90 5.18 -4.10
C ILE A 5 -18.54 6.12 -5.12
N LEU A 6 -18.46 5.76 -6.41
CA LEU A 6 -19.03 6.55 -7.50
C LEU A 6 -20.56 6.63 -7.42
N ALA A 7 -21.20 5.57 -6.92
CA ALA A 7 -22.66 5.48 -6.77
C ALA A 7 -23.19 6.03 -5.43
N ASP A 8 -22.33 6.24 -4.43
CA ASP A 8 -22.76 6.69 -3.10
C ASP A 8 -23.09 8.19 -3.12
N PRO A 9 -24.34 8.61 -2.82
CA PRO A 9 -24.71 10.03 -2.76
C PRO A 9 -23.96 10.79 -1.66
N GLU A 10 -23.51 10.12 -0.60
CA GLU A 10 -22.75 10.73 0.51
C GLU A 10 -21.25 10.86 0.22
N ALA A 11 -20.74 10.29 -0.87
CA ALA A 11 -19.35 10.48 -1.28
C ALA A 11 -19.12 11.94 -1.69
N THR A 12 -17.98 12.53 -1.31
CA THR A 12 -17.61 13.87 -1.77
C THR A 12 -17.23 13.84 -3.26
N SER A 13 -17.20 15.01 -3.90
CA SER A 13 -16.64 15.13 -5.26
C SER A 13 -15.20 14.60 -5.34
N ASN A 14 -14.39 14.85 -4.32
CA ASN A 14 -13.02 14.37 -4.22
C ASN A 14 -12.94 12.85 -4.05
N ASP A 15 -13.81 12.25 -3.22
CA ASP A 15 -13.89 10.79 -3.10
C ASP A 15 -14.19 10.13 -4.46
N ARG A 16 -15.16 10.69 -5.20
CA ARG A 16 -15.54 10.18 -6.53
C ARG A 16 -14.44 10.40 -7.57
N PHE A 17 -13.77 11.56 -7.53
CA PHE A 17 -12.64 11.87 -8.41
C PHE A 17 -11.52 10.85 -8.24
N VAL A 18 -11.05 10.66 -7.00
CA VAL A 18 -9.98 9.69 -6.69
C VAL A 18 -10.40 8.26 -7.04
N ALA A 19 -11.63 7.86 -6.71
CA ALA A 19 -12.11 6.52 -7.05
C ALA A 19 -12.17 6.26 -8.56
N ARG A 20 -12.52 7.28 -9.35
CA ARG A 20 -12.55 7.21 -10.82
C ARG A 20 -11.14 7.08 -11.38
N ASP A 21 -10.20 7.90 -10.93
CA ASP A 21 -8.80 7.84 -11.38
C ASP A 21 -8.17 6.47 -11.06
N LEU A 22 -8.45 5.92 -9.87
CA LEU A 22 -7.99 4.58 -9.50
C LEU A 22 -8.58 3.47 -10.39
N LEU A 23 -9.85 3.58 -10.78
CA LEU A 23 -10.49 2.64 -11.72
C LEU A 23 -9.92 2.77 -13.13
N GLN A 24 -9.74 3.99 -13.64
CA GLN A 24 -9.10 4.22 -14.94
C GLN A 24 -7.67 3.67 -14.96
N ASN A 25 -6.91 3.89 -13.89
CA ASN A 25 -5.58 3.31 -13.74
C ASN A 25 -5.61 1.77 -13.74
N ALA A 26 -6.61 1.14 -13.12
CA ALA A 26 -6.78 -0.32 -13.17
C ALA A 26 -7.07 -0.81 -14.60
N VAL A 27 -7.88 -0.08 -15.38
CA VAL A 27 -8.14 -0.37 -16.81
C VAL A 27 -6.87 -0.26 -17.66
N ILE A 28 -6.04 0.76 -17.42
CA ILE A 28 -4.75 0.89 -18.11
C ILE A 28 -3.83 -0.27 -17.73
N ALA A 29 -3.75 -0.61 -16.45
CA ALA A 29 -2.88 -1.67 -15.96
C ALA A 29 -3.30 -3.08 -16.42
N SER A 30 -4.59 -3.33 -16.67
CA SER A 30 -5.06 -4.65 -17.14
C SER A 30 -4.58 -5.00 -18.55
N ALA A 31 -4.06 -4.03 -19.33
CA ALA A 31 -3.40 -4.30 -20.59
C ALA A 31 -2.03 -5.00 -20.44
N GLY A 32 -1.48 -5.08 -19.22
CA GLY A 32 -0.24 -5.79 -18.92
C GLY A 32 1.06 -5.07 -19.33
N VAL A 33 0.97 -3.83 -19.82
CA VAL A 33 2.15 -3.06 -20.27
C VAL A 33 2.70 -2.16 -19.15
N LEU A 34 1.83 -1.37 -18.50
CA LEU A 34 2.17 -0.49 -17.39
C LEU A 34 1.67 -1.08 -16.07
N PRO A 35 2.50 -1.19 -15.02
CA PRO A 35 2.01 -1.63 -13.72
C PRO A 35 1.08 -0.58 -13.09
N MET A 36 0.09 -1.02 -12.31
CA MET A 36 -0.86 -0.13 -11.64
C MET A 36 -0.24 0.94 -10.73
N CYS A 37 1.02 0.75 -10.32
CA CYS A 37 1.74 1.67 -9.45
C CYS A 37 3.23 1.62 -9.79
N GLN A 38 3.89 2.78 -9.75
CA GLN A 38 5.34 2.91 -9.92
C GLN A 38 6.11 2.16 -8.84
N ASP A 39 5.56 2.09 -7.62
CA ASP A 39 6.08 1.22 -6.58
C ASP A 39 5.54 -0.20 -6.74
N THR A 40 6.27 -1.00 -7.50
CA THR A 40 5.97 -2.41 -7.73
C THR A 40 6.22 -3.29 -6.50
N GLY A 41 6.67 -2.70 -5.39
CA GLY A 41 6.70 -3.31 -4.06
C GLY A 41 7.79 -4.35 -3.83
N THR A 42 7.91 -4.75 -2.58
CA THR A 42 8.68 -5.92 -2.16
C THR A 42 7.88 -7.18 -2.46
N ALA A 43 8.51 -8.16 -3.10
CA ALA A 43 7.90 -9.47 -3.33
C ALA A 43 7.94 -10.27 -2.02
N ILE A 44 6.76 -10.72 -1.58
CA ILE A 44 6.59 -11.53 -0.36
C ILE A 44 5.86 -12.82 -0.74
N VAL A 45 6.39 -13.95 -0.29
CA VAL A 45 5.80 -15.28 -0.45
C VAL A 45 5.57 -15.90 0.92
N VAL A 46 4.32 -16.26 1.20
CA VAL A 46 3.96 -17.09 2.36
C VAL A 46 3.54 -18.45 1.84
N GLY A 47 4.41 -19.45 1.98
CA GLY A 47 4.14 -20.82 1.56
C GLY A 47 3.75 -21.71 2.74
N LYS A 48 2.80 -22.62 2.54
CA LYS A 48 2.41 -23.68 3.48
C LYS A 48 2.54 -25.02 2.77
N LYS A 49 3.62 -25.74 3.06
CA LYS A 49 4.00 -27.00 2.40
C LYS A 49 3.43 -28.18 3.16
N GLY A 50 2.52 -28.91 2.54
CA GLY A 50 1.96 -30.14 3.09
C GLY A 50 3.06 -31.17 3.38
N GLN A 51 2.92 -31.91 4.48
CA GLN A 51 3.90 -32.91 4.92
C GLN A 51 4.23 -34.01 3.87
N ARG A 52 3.35 -34.23 2.88
CA ARG A 52 3.53 -35.19 1.79
C ARG A 52 3.86 -34.52 0.45
N VAL A 53 4.28 -33.26 0.46
CA VAL A 53 4.80 -32.55 -0.71
C VAL A 53 6.32 -32.57 -0.70
N TRP A 54 6.93 -33.17 -1.70
CA TRP A 54 8.38 -33.22 -1.87
C TRP A 54 8.79 -32.48 -3.13
N THR A 55 9.60 -31.43 -2.96
CA THR A 55 10.10 -30.57 -4.05
C THR A 55 11.55 -30.86 -4.41
N GLY A 56 12.26 -31.64 -3.60
CA GLY A 56 13.71 -31.81 -3.70
C GLY A 56 14.54 -30.75 -2.95
N GLY A 57 13.89 -29.76 -2.33
CA GLY A 57 14.56 -28.61 -1.70
C GLY A 57 14.79 -27.45 -2.67
N GLY A 58 15.45 -26.38 -2.21
CA GLY A 58 15.70 -25.18 -3.03
C GLY A 58 14.45 -24.35 -3.34
N ASP A 59 13.39 -24.50 -2.54
CA ASP A 59 12.09 -23.86 -2.75
C ASP A 59 12.23 -22.32 -2.81
N GLU A 60 13.02 -21.73 -1.92
CA GLU A 60 13.30 -20.29 -1.86
C GLU A 60 14.03 -19.79 -3.12
N GLU A 61 14.96 -20.57 -3.65
CA GLU A 61 15.70 -20.23 -4.88
C GLU A 61 14.77 -20.29 -6.09
N ALA A 62 13.97 -21.36 -6.23
CA ALA A 62 13.00 -21.49 -7.32
C ALA A 62 11.95 -20.37 -7.31
N LEU A 63 11.44 -20.00 -6.14
CA LEU A 63 10.53 -18.86 -5.97
C LEU A 63 11.23 -17.53 -6.30
N SER A 64 12.47 -17.36 -5.86
CA SER A 64 13.27 -16.16 -6.16
C SER A 64 13.55 -16.02 -7.66
N HIS A 65 13.78 -17.12 -8.38
CA HIS A 65 13.95 -17.12 -9.83
C HIS A 65 12.68 -16.65 -10.56
N GLY A 66 11.50 -17.15 -10.20
CA GLY A 66 10.24 -16.67 -10.80
C GLY A 66 9.99 -15.17 -10.54
N ILE A 67 10.38 -14.67 -9.36
CA ILE A 67 10.33 -13.24 -9.04
C ILE A 67 11.36 -12.47 -9.88
N TYR A 68 12.60 -12.95 -9.96
CA TYR A 68 13.65 -12.34 -10.77
C TYR A 68 13.21 -12.20 -12.24
N ASP A 69 12.70 -13.27 -12.84
CA ASP A 69 12.23 -13.28 -14.22
C ASP A 69 11.12 -12.24 -14.41
N THR A 70 10.13 -12.22 -13.52
CA THR A 70 9.04 -11.25 -13.58
C THR A 70 9.56 -9.81 -13.54
N TYR A 71 10.41 -9.46 -12.56
CA TYR A 71 10.90 -8.08 -12.41
C TYR A 71 11.92 -7.68 -13.48
N THR A 72 12.65 -8.62 -14.08
CA THR A 72 13.64 -8.31 -15.12
C THR A 72 13.04 -8.25 -16.51
N GLN A 73 12.06 -9.10 -16.82
CA GLN A 73 11.48 -9.23 -18.15
C GLN A 73 10.24 -8.34 -18.39
N THR A 74 9.65 -7.77 -17.34
CA THR A 74 8.48 -6.88 -17.46
C THR A 74 8.79 -5.45 -17.01
N ASN A 75 7.89 -4.49 -17.22
CA ASN A 75 8.12 -3.07 -16.98
C ASN A 75 7.97 -2.64 -15.50
N LEU A 76 8.45 -3.47 -14.57
CA LEU A 76 8.39 -3.20 -13.13
C LEU A 76 9.58 -2.35 -12.62
N ARG A 77 9.64 -2.07 -11.31
CA ARG A 77 10.71 -1.28 -10.68
C ARG A 77 11.57 -2.11 -9.73
N TYR A 78 12.88 -1.86 -9.74
CA TYR A 78 13.82 -2.38 -8.74
C TYR A 78 13.87 -1.47 -7.52
N SER A 79 13.33 -1.94 -6.40
CA SER A 79 13.12 -1.11 -5.20
C SER A 79 13.92 -1.56 -3.98
N GLN A 80 14.60 -2.72 -4.04
CA GLN A 80 15.41 -3.22 -2.93
C GLN A 80 16.83 -2.62 -2.97
N LEU A 81 17.30 -2.19 -1.81
CA LEU A 81 18.66 -1.72 -1.59
C LEU A 81 19.40 -2.71 -0.71
N ALA A 82 20.59 -3.12 -1.14
CA ALA A 82 21.50 -3.94 -0.35
C ALA A 82 22.40 -3.03 0.51
N PRO A 83 22.51 -3.27 1.82
CA PRO A 83 23.47 -2.57 2.66
C PRO A 83 24.88 -3.11 2.39
N LEU A 84 25.81 -2.22 2.01
CA LEU A 84 27.23 -2.55 1.84
C LEU A 84 28.03 -2.25 3.11
N SER A 85 27.59 -1.26 3.87
CA SER A 85 28.04 -0.93 5.22
C SER A 85 26.86 -0.38 6.01
N MET A 86 27.11 0.19 7.19
CA MET A 86 26.05 0.81 8.00
C MET A 86 25.36 2.00 7.27
N TYR A 87 26.09 2.70 6.40
CA TYR A 87 25.61 3.94 5.77
C TYR A 87 25.59 3.89 4.23
N GLU A 88 26.25 2.89 3.64
CA GLU A 88 26.34 2.76 2.19
C GLU A 88 25.39 1.68 1.68
N GLU A 89 24.64 2.01 0.64
CA GLU A 89 23.65 1.13 0.03
C GLU A 89 23.79 1.10 -1.49
N LYS A 90 23.35 -0.01 -2.09
CA LYS A 90 23.28 -0.16 -3.55
C LYS A 90 22.00 -0.88 -3.96
N ASN A 91 21.32 -0.36 -4.99
CA ASN A 91 20.17 -1.04 -5.57
C ASN A 91 20.58 -2.40 -6.16
N THR A 92 19.80 -3.45 -5.90
CA THR A 92 20.10 -4.82 -6.37
C THR A 92 19.82 -5.02 -7.86
N ARG A 93 19.11 -4.08 -8.50
CA ARG A 93 18.80 -4.04 -9.94
C ARG A 93 17.94 -5.21 -10.44
N ASN A 94 17.32 -5.94 -9.52
CA ASN A 94 16.42 -7.06 -9.83
C ASN A 94 15.24 -7.18 -8.85
N ASN A 95 15.12 -6.25 -7.89
CA ASN A 95 14.13 -6.25 -6.81
C ASN A 95 14.20 -7.43 -5.83
N LEU A 96 15.30 -8.19 -5.83
CA LEU A 96 15.61 -9.17 -4.80
C LEU A 96 16.43 -8.52 -3.66
N PRO A 97 16.48 -9.11 -2.45
CA PRO A 97 15.81 -10.36 -2.04
C PRO A 97 14.30 -10.22 -1.93
N ALA A 98 13.59 -11.33 -2.15
CA ALA A 98 12.19 -11.48 -1.75
C ALA A 98 12.13 -11.88 -0.27
N GLN A 99 11.01 -11.59 0.39
CA GLN A 99 10.70 -12.21 1.69
C GLN A 99 9.99 -13.54 1.42
N ILE A 100 10.58 -14.66 1.82
CA ILE A 100 10.03 -16.00 1.58
C ILE A 100 9.91 -16.73 2.92
N ASP A 101 8.67 -16.93 3.36
CA ASP A 101 8.35 -17.62 4.59
C ASP A 101 7.63 -18.95 4.27
N LEU A 102 8.32 -20.08 4.45
CA LEU A 102 7.80 -21.42 4.17
C LEU A 102 7.48 -22.16 5.47
N TYR A 103 6.20 -22.50 5.65
CA TYR A 103 5.67 -23.20 6.83
C TYR A 103 5.37 -24.66 6.50
N ALA A 104 5.65 -25.56 7.44
CA ALA A 104 5.16 -26.93 7.37
C ALA A 104 3.66 -26.98 7.70
N GLU A 105 2.88 -27.64 6.86
CA GLU A 105 1.44 -27.86 7.03
C GLU A 105 1.19 -29.36 7.28
N THR A 106 0.81 -29.68 8.52
CA THR A 106 0.67 -31.06 9.01
C THR A 106 -0.78 -31.49 9.15
N SER A 107 -1.76 -30.62 8.85
CA SER A 107 -3.16 -31.03 8.87
C SER A 107 -3.45 -32.07 7.79
N ALA A 108 -4.17 -33.14 8.16
CA ALA A 108 -4.61 -34.17 7.22
C ALA A 108 -5.44 -33.61 6.06
N LYS A 109 -6.06 -32.43 6.23
CA LYS A 109 -6.85 -31.74 5.19
C LYS A 109 -5.99 -31.06 4.12
N SER A 110 -4.70 -30.82 4.38
CA SER A 110 -3.82 -30.07 3.49
C SER A 110 -2.46 -30.74 3.24
N GLU A 111 -2.26 -31.97 3.74
CA GLU A 111 -0.98 -32.67 3.69
C GLU A 111 -0.45 -32.94 2.26
N LEU A 112 -1.34 -33.01 1.27
CA LEU A 112 -1.04 -33.27 -0.15
C LEU A 112 -0.94 -31.99 -1.01
N ALA A 113 -0.98 -30.80 -0.40
CA ALA A 113 -1.00 -29.53 -1.13
C ALA A 113 0.11 -28.58 -0.67
N TYR A 114 0.64 -27.81 -1.62
CA TYR A 114 1.51 -26.67 -1.32
C TYR A 114 0.72 -25.39 -1.60
N LYS A 115 0.35 -24.64 -0.56
CA LYS A 115 -0.46 -23.42 -0.67
C LYS A 115 0.42 -22.18 -0.53
N PHE A 116 0.09 -21.13 -1.27
CA PHE A 116 0.85 -19.89 -1.27
C PHE A 116 -0.08 -18.68 -1.17
N LEU A 117 0.41 -17.64 -0.48
CA LEU A 117 -0.05 -16.28 -0.66
C LEU A 117 1.13 -15.46 -1.18
N PHE A 118 0.99 -14.93 -2.39
CA PHE A 118 1.92 -13.97 -2.96
C PHE A 118 1.43 -12.55 -2.68
N MET A 119 2.34 -11.65 -2.33
CA MET A 119 2.05 -10.23 -2.14
C MET A 119 3.12 -9.35 -2.77
N ALA A 120 2.71 -8.27 -3.44
CA ALA A 120 3.60 -7.21 -3.93
C ALA A 120 3.40 -5.94 -3.08
N LYS A 121 4.04 -5.90 -1.90
CA LYS A 121 3.74 -4.87 -0.89
C LYS A 121 4.51 -3.58 -1.16
N GLY A 122 3.79 -2.49 -1.45
CA GLY A 122 4.39 -1.18 -1.64
C GLY A 122 4.97 -0.63 -0.33
N GLY A 123 6.14 0.03 -0.40
CA GLY A 123 6.87 0.56 0.75
C GLY A 123 6.06 1.57 1.56
N GLY A 124 5.27 2.41 0.88
CA GLY A 124 4.38 3.36 1.56
C GLY A 124 3.38 2.69 2.50
N SER A 125 2.72 1.62 2.05
CA SER A 125 1.80 0.83 2.89
C SER A 125 2.53 -0.03 3.92
N ALA A 126 3.73 -0.52 3.62
CA ALA A 126 4.55 -1.27 4.57
C ALA A 126 4.94 -0.37 5.77
N ASN A 127 5.33 0.87 5.51
CA ASN A 127 5.67 1.88 6.53
C ASN A 127 4.47 2.32 7.38
N LYS A 128 3.24 1.96 6.97
CA LYS A 128 2.01 2.16 7.73
C LYS A 128 1.56 0.89 8.45
N THR A 129 2.53 0.09 8.87
CA THR A 129 2.35 -1.00 9.82
C THR A 129 2.97 -0.57 11.14
N TYR A 130 2.13 -0.44 12.17
CA TYR A 130 2.52 0.06 13.48
C TYR A 130 2.29 -0.99 14.55
N LEU A 131 3.20 -1.02 15.54
CA LEU A 131 3.08 -1.81 16.76
C LEU A 131 2.95 -0.88 17.95
N PHE A 132 1.99 -1.18 18.83
CA PHE A 132 1.76 -0.48 20.08
C PHE A 132 1.80 -1.49 21.22
N GLN A 133 2.58 -1.20 22.25
CA GLN A 133 2.68 -2.04 23.45
C GLN A 133 1.69 -1.53 24.49
N GLU A 134 0.50 -2.12 24.49
CA GLU A 134 -0.59 -1.72 25.35
C GLU A 134 -0.76 -2.71 26.51
N THR A 135 -1.70 -2.41 27.41
CA THR A 135 -1.98 -3.23 28.59
C THR A 135 -3.44 -3.69 28.63
N LYS A 136 -3.79 -4.50 29.64
CA LYS A 136 -5.18 -4.90 29.89
C LYS A 136 -6.11 -3.69 30.11
N ALA A 137 -5.61 -2.54 30.55
CA ALA A 137 -6.42 -1.33 30.73
C ALA A 137 -7.10 -0.87 29.43
N LEU A 138 -6.47 -1.10 28.27
CA LEU A 138 -7.04 -0.78 26.96
C LEU A 138 -8.27 -1.63 26.62
N LEU A 139 -8.40 -2.84 27.18
CA LEU A 139 -9.41 -3.83 26.78
C LEU A 139 -10.76 -3.58 27.46
N ASN A 140 -11.34 -2.43 27.18
CA ASN A 140 -12.73 -2.05 27.41
C ASN A 140 -13.23 -1.21 26.21
N PRO A 141 -14.55 -1.14 25.95
CA PRO A 141 -15.08 -0.50 24.73
C PRO A 141 -14.66 0.96 24.54
N GLU A 142 -14.71 1.77 25.61
CA GLU A 142 -14.41 3.20 25.54
C GLU A 142 -12.92 3.45 25.23
N SER A 143 -12.03 2.85 26.02
CA SER A 143 -10.58 3.04 25.82
C SER A 143 -10.11 2.50 24.48
N LEU A 144 -10.63 1.34 24.05
CA LEU A 144 -10.22 0.73 22.79
C LEU A 144 -10.66 1.56 21.58
N LEU A 145 -11.92 2.04 21.55
CA LEU A 145 -12.40 2.86 20.45
C LEU A 145 -11.69 4.22 20.40
N ALA A 146 -11.46 4.86 21.55
CA ALA A 146 -10.72 6.11 21.62
C ALA A 146 -9.28 5.94 21.11
N PHE A 147 -8.61 4.86 21.50
CA PHE A 147 -7.30 4.49 20.99
C PHE A 147 -7.32 4.30 19.47
N ILE A 148 -8.28 3.51 18.95
CA ILE A 148 -8.38 3.24 17.52
C ILE A 148 -8.65 4.53 16.73
N ASP A 149 -9.54 5.42 17.18
CA ASP A 149 -9.80 6.71 16.50
C ASP A 149 -8.52 7.52 16.36
N GLN A 150 -7.78 7.68 17.47
CA GLN A 150 -6.53 8.40 17.49
C GLN A 150 -5.52 7.81 16.49
N LYS A 151 -5.37 6.47 16.48
CA LYS A 151 -4.39 5.82 15.61
C LYS A 151 -4.79 5.85 14.14
N ILE A 152 -6.07 5.68 13.81
CA ILE A 152 -6.58 5.76 12.44
C ILE A 152 -6.30 7.14 11.85
N ARG A 153 -6.56 8.22 12.59
CA ARG A 153 -6.26 9.60 12.15
C ARG A 153 -4.78 9.80 11.89
N ALA A 154 -3.91 9.21 12.72
CA ALA A 154 -2.46 9.32 12.59
C ALA A 154 -1.87 8.57 11.38
N ILE A 155 -2.58 7.58 10.81
CA ILE A 155 -2.14 6.93 9.54
C ILE A 155 -2.06 7.96 8.42
N GLY A 156 -3.06 8.85 8.35
CA GLY A 156 -3.19 9.88 7.33
C GLY A 156 -3.34 9.32 5.91
N THR A 157 -3.08 10.15 4.90
CA THR A 157 -3.29 9.82 3.47
C THR A 157 -2.03 9.29 2.77
N SER A 158 -0.94 9.17 3.53
CA SER A 158 0.42 8.88 3.08
C SER A 158 0.67 7.48 2.49
N ALA A 159 -0.33 6.60 2.50
CA ALA A 159 -0.28 5.28 1.87
C ALA A 159 -1.39 5.06 0.83
N CYS A 160 -1.95 6.13 0.25
CA CYS A 160 -2.96 6.05 -0.83
C CYS A 160 -4.25 5.33 -0.38
N PRO A 161 -5.09 5.96 0.46
CA PRO A 161 -6.46 5.50 0.71
C PRO A 161 -7.32 5.56 -0.57
N PRO A 162 -8.45 4.82 -0.64
CA PRO A 162 -9.11 4.14 0.47
C PRO A 162 -8.41 2.85 0.92
N TYR A 163 -8.31 2.66 2.23
CA TYR A 163 -7.57 1.53 2.81
C TYR A 163 -8.40 0.28 3.04
N HIS A 164 -7.74 -0.88 2.96
CA HIS A 164 -8.19 -2.06 3.70
C HIS A 164 -7.47 -2.09 5.04
N LEU A 165 -8.15 -1.65 6.09
CA LEU A 165 -7.56 -1.48 7.41
C LEU A 165 -7.55 -2.81 8.16
N ALA A 166 -6.42 -3.16 8.78
CA ALA A 166 -6.29 -4.32 9.64
C ALA A 166 -5.86 -3.88 11.04
N ILE A 167 -6.56 -4.38 12.06
CA ILE A 167 -6.26 -4.16 13.48
C ILE A 167 -6.14 -5.53 14.14
N VAL A 168 -5.06 -5.77 14.86
CA VAL A 168 -4.82 -7.01 15.59
C VAL A 168 -4.58 -6.70 17.06
N ILE A 169 -5.41 -7.28 17.93
CA ILE A 169 -5.37 -7.04 19.37
C ILE A 169 -4.92 -8.32 20.09
N GLY A 170 -3.80 -8.24 20.79
CA GLY A 170 -3.13 -9.40 21.40
C GLY A 170 -2.16 -10.07 20.43
N GLY A 171 -1.66 -11.23 20.84
CA GLY A 171 -0.57 -11.93 20.17
C GLY A 171 0.37 -12.52 21.22
N THR A 172 1.01 -13.63 20.87
CA THR A 172 2.04 -14.27 21.69
C THR A 172 3.34 -13.46 21.70
N SER A 173 3.56 -12.65 20.67
CA SER A 173 4.71 -11.77 20.52
C SER A 173 4.42 -10.62 19.55
N ALA A 174 5.34 -9.65 19.49
CA ALA A 174 5.27 -8.51 18.58
C ALA A 174 5.26 -8.95 17.10
N GLU A 175 6.17 -9.85 16.74
CA GLU A 175 6.33 -10.39 15.39
C GLU A 175 5.12 -11.24 14.98
N THR A 176 4.54 -12.02 15.89
CA THR A 176 3.29 -12.76 15.60
C THR A 176 2.13 -11.80 15.36
N ASN A 177 1.99 -10.75 16.19
CA ASN A 177 0.98 -9.72 16.01
C ASN A 177 1.09 -9.04 14.63
N LEU A 178 2.28 -8.52 14.29
CA LEU A 178 2.50 -7.81 13.02
C LEU A 178 2.36 -8.73 11.80
N LYS A 179 2.76 -10.00 11.92
CA LYS A 179 2.48 -11.00 10.88
C LYS A 179 0.97 -11.16 10.67
N VAL A 180 0.19 -11.29 11.73
CA VAL A 180 -1.28 -11.40 11.63
C VAL A 180 -1.88 -10.11 11.04
N VAL A 181 -1.35 -8.91 11.36
CA VAL A 181 -1.77 -7.65 10.73
C VAL A 181 -1.57 -7.72 9.22
N LYS A 182 -0.40 -8.20 8.76
CA LYS A 182 -0.12 -8.38 7.33
C LYS A 182 -1.15 -9.30 6.69
N MET A 183 -1.37 -10.49 7.25
CA MET A 183 -2.29 -11.48 6.69
C MET A 183 -3.74 -10.99 6.70
N ALA A 184 -4.17 -10.29 7.76
CA ALA A 184 -5.50 -9.68 7.85
C ALA A 184 -5.70 -8.58 6.79
N SER A 185 -4.69 -7.73 6.55
CA SER A 185 -4.75 -6.70 5.50
C SER A 185 -4.83 -7.29 4.08
N ALA A 186 -4.34 -8.52 3.90
CA ALA A 186 -4.45 -9.29 2.66
C ALA A 186 -5.70 -10.19 2.61
N ARG A 187 -6.60 -10.11 3.61
CA ARG A 187 -7.87 -10.87 3.69
C ARG A 187 -7.66 -12.40 3.70
N GLU A 188 -6.47 -12.85 4.05
CA GLU A 188 -6.16 -14.28 4.17
C GLU A 188 -6.84 -14.91 5.40
N LEU A 189 -7.25 -14.07 6.37
CA LEU A 189 -7.85 -14.50 7.63
C LEU A 189 -9.37 -14.29 7.67
N ASP A 190 -10.02 -14.08 6.53
CA ASP A 190 -11.44 -13.77 6.45
C ASP A 190 -12.36 -14.91 6.93
N GLU A 191 -11.84 -16.14 6.88
CA GLU A 191 -12.53 -17.39 7.30
C GLU A 191 -12.27 -17.76 8.78
N LEU A 192 -11.60 -16.90 9.57
CA LEU A 192 -11.45 -17.14 11.00
C LEU A 192 -12.83 -17.22 11.69
N PRO A 193 -12.96 -18.00 12.78
CA PRO A 193 -14.16 -17.98 13.61
C PRO A 193 -14.51 -16.56 14.07
N GLU A 194 -15.79 -16.30 14.34
CA GLU A 194 -16.27 -14.97 14.75
C GLU A 194 -16.33 -14.79 16.28
N GLN A 195 -16.05 -15.87 17.03
CA GLN A 195 -16.06 -15.88 18.49
C GLN A 195 -14.82 -16.60 19.00
N GLY A 196 -14.33 -16.18 20.16
CA GLY A 196 -13.27 -16.89 20.88
C GLY A 196 -13.78 -18.12 21.63
N SER A 197 -12.86 -18.89 22.18
CA SER A 197 -13.15 -20.00 23.10
C SER A 197 -12.03 -20.17 24.13
N GLU A 198 -12.25 -21.02 25.13
CA GLU A 198 -11.25 -21.32 26.17
C GLU A 198 -9.97 -21.97 25.61
N SER A 199 -10.01 -22.52 24.40
CA SER A 199 -8.82 -23.03 23.70
C SER A 199 -7.82 -21.93 23.30
N GLY A 200 -8.24 -20.66 23.33
CA GLY A 200 -7.37 -19.52 23.07
C GLY A 200 -7.02 -19.29 21.59
N HIS A 201 -7.79 -19.81 20.63
CA HIS A 201 -7.59 -19.47 19.23
C HIS A 201 -7.92 -18.00 18.92
N GLY A 202 -7.37 -17.48 17.82
CA GLY A 202 -7.74 -16.16 17.31
C GLY A 202 -9.13 -16.15 16.67
N PHE A 203 -9.79 -14.99 16.65
CA PHE A 203 -11.09 -14.82 16.01
C PHE A 203 -11.21 -13.45 15.32
N ARG A 204 -12.14 -13.33 14.37
CA ARG A 204 -12.46 -12.10 13.64
C ARG A 204 -13.67 -11.40 14.28
N ASP A 205 -13.50 -10.16 14.73
CA ASP A 205 -14.54 -9.40 15.41
C ASP A 205 -15.30 -8.48 14.44
N ARG A 206 -16.40 -8.99 13.87
CA ARG A 206 -17.22 -8.23 12.91
C ARG A 206 -17.93 -7.03 13.54
N GLY A 207 -18.27 -7.12 14.82
CA GLY A 207 -18.94 -6.03 15.54
C GLY A 207 -18.02 -4.81 15.63
N LEU A 208 -16.77 -5.04 16.03
CA LEU A 208 -15.77 -3.97 16.09
C LEU A 208 -15.33 -3.52 14.69
N GLU A 209 -15.26 -4.39 13.68
CA GLU A 209 -15.02 -3.99 12.28
C GLU A 209 -16.00 -2.91 11.81
N GLN A 210 -17.30 -3.10 12.08
CA GLN A 210 -18.34 -2.15 11.69
C GLN A 210 -18.20 -0.81 12.43
N GLN A 211 -17.98 -0.84 13.75
CA GLN A 211 -17.78 0.38 14.55
C GLN A 211 -16.56 1.17 14.06
N VAL A 212 -15.47 0.49 13.73
CA VAL A 212 -14.24 1.11 13.23
C VAL A 212 -14.42 1.66 11.82
N LEU A 213 -15.17 0.99 10.95
CA LEU A 213 -15.47 1.50 9.62
C LEU A 213 -16.30 2.79 9.68
N GLU A 214 -17.29 2.86 10.58
CA GLU A 214 -18.08 4.06 10.82
C GLU A 214 -17.23 5.21 11.37
N LEU A 215 -16.31 4.89 12.28
CA LEU A 215 -15.34 5.84 12.81
C LEU A 215 -14.46 6.41 11.70
N ALA A 216 -13.88 5.55 10.85
CA ALA A 216 -13.06 5.94 9.72
C ALA A 216 -13.81 6.88 8.75
N ARG A 217 -15.10 6.63 8.52
CA ARG A 217 -15.97 7.47 7.68
C ARG A 217 -16.24 8.85 8.27
N LYS A 218 -16.23 8.98 9.60
CA LYS A 218 -16.44 10.25 10.33
C LYS A 218 -15.16 11.06 10.51
N THR A 219 -13.99 10.56 10.09
CA THR A 219 -12.72 11.29 10.24
C THR A 219 -12.66 12.56 9.40
N GLY A 220 -13.38 12.60 8.28
CA GLY A 220 -13.32 13.68 7.29
C GLY A 220 -12.11 13.62 6.36
N ILE A 221 -11.22 12.62 6.50
CA ILE A 221 -10.00 12.49 5.69
C ILE A 221 -10.31 12.02 4.26
N GLY A 222 -11.29 11.13 4.10
CA GLY A 222 -11.73 10.61 2.81
C GLY A 222 -10.67 9.87 2.00
N ALA A 223 -10.97 9.66 0.73
CA ALA A 223 -10.02 9.16 -0.26
C ALA A 223 -9.05 10.28 -0.64
N GLN A 224 -7.98 10.42 0.15
CA GLN A 224 -6.84 11.34 -0.03
C GLN A 224 -7.14 12.83 0.21
N PHE A 225 -8.27 13.36 -0.28
CA PHE A 225 -8.52 14.80 -0.32
C PHE A 225 -9.84 15.22 0.35
N GLY A 226 -10.17 14.60 1.47
CA GLY A 226 -11.35 14.95 2.27
C GLY A 226 -12.61 14.23 1.81
N GLY A 227 -13.33 13.65 2.77
CA GLY A 227 -14.57 12.93 2.50
C GLY A 227 -14.82 11.74 3.43
N LYS A 228 -15.62 10.80 2.94
CA LYS A 228 -16.14 9.63 3.66
C LYS A 228 -15.22 8.42 3.49
N TYR A 229 -14.59 8.27 2.33
CA TYR A 229 -13.95 7.01 1.93
C TYR A 229 -12.48 6.88 2.33
N PHE A 230 -12.21 7.03 3.63
CA PHE A 230 -10.87 6.77 4.16
C PHE A 230 -10.50 5.28 4.13
N CYS A 231 -11.48 4.40 4.37
CA CYS A 231 -11.34 2.95 4.30
C CYS A 231 -12.39 2.34 3.36
N HIS A 232 -11.99 1.34 2.58
CA HIS A 232 -12.88 0.43 1.87
C HIS A 232 -13.62 -0.50 2.85
N ASP A 233 -12.87 -1.09 3.78
CA ASP A 233 -13.35 -1.98 4.83
C ASP A 233 -12.31 -2.10 5.96
N VAL A 234 -12.66 -2.88 7.00
CA VAL A 234 -11.83 -3.13 8.17
C VAL A 234 -11.77 -4.64 8.43
N ARG A 235 -10.65 -5.12 8.96
CA ARG A 235 -10.48 -6.43 9.59
C ARG A 235 -9.99 -6.26 11.02
N VAL A 236 -10.69 -6.84 11.98
CA VAL A 236 -10.27 -6.83 13.39
C VAL A 236 -10.05 -8.27 13.85
N ILE A 237 -8.80 -8.61 14.16
CA ILE A 237 -8.44 -9.95 14.66
C ILE A 237 -8.06 -9.85 16.14
N ARG A 238 -8.73 -10.64 16.98
CA ARG A 238 -8.38 -10.78 18.39
C ARG A 238 -7.59 -12.08 18.58
N LEU A 239 -6.42 -11.98 19.21
CA LEU A 239 -5.52 -13.11 19.48
C LEU A 239 -5.39 -13.37 20.99
N PRO A 240 -4.98 -14.58 21.43
CA PRO A 240 -4.56 -14.80 22.81
C PRO A 240 -3.38 -13.89 23.18
N ARG A 241 -3.15 -13.65 24.48
CA ARG A 241 -2.04 -12.81 24.96
C ARG A 241 -1.54 -13.33 26.29
N HIS A 242 -0.25 -13.13 26.57
CA HIS A 242 0.29 -13.30 27.91
C HIS A 242 -0.41 -12.34 28.89
N GLY A 243 -0.57 -12.74 30.16
CA GLY A 243 -1.31 -11.95 31.16
C GLY A 243 -0.80 -10.51 31.31
N ALA A 244 0.53 -10.35 31.24
CA ALA A 244 1.23 -9.07 31.37
C ALA A 244 1.38 -8.26 30.06
N SER A 245 0.83 -8.72 28.93
CA SER A 245 1.08 -8.11 27.62
C SER A 245 -0.22 -7.89 26.85
N CYS A 246 -0.27 -6.83 26.03
CA CYS A 246 -1.34 -6.62 25.05
C CYS A 246 -0.77 -5.89 23.80
N PRO A 247 0.01 -6.56 22.94
CA PRO A 247 0.46 -5.95 21.70
C PRO A 247 -0.74 -5.63 20.81
N VAL A 248 -0.76 -4.43 20.23
CA VAL A 248 -1.77 -4.01 19.26
C VAL A 248 -1.06 -3.60 17.98
N GLY A 249 -1.48 -4.19 16.87
CA GLY A 249 -0.93 -3.93 15.55
C GLY A 249 -1.97 -3.28 14.67
N ILE A 250 -1.57 -2.28 13.90
CA ILE A 250 -2.44 -1.61 12.92
C ILE A 250 -1.69 -1.53 11.59
N GLY A 251 -2.35 -1.91 10.51
CA GLY A 251 -1.78 -1.88 9.16
C GLY A 251 -2.83 -1.66 8.09
N VAL A 252 -2.39 -1.36 6.87
CA VAL A 252 -3.29 -1.12 5.73
C VAL A 252 -2.84 -1.89 4.49
N SER A 253 -3.80 -2.26 3.65
CA SER A 253 -3.56 -2.38 2.20
C SER A 253 -3.95 -1.07 1.53
N CYS A 254 -3.08 -0.59 0.62
CA CYS A 254 -3.26 0.65 -0.12
C CYS A 254 -4.09 0.43 -1.39
N SER A 255 -4.30 1.48 -2.19
CA SER A 255 -4.92 1.36 -3.52
C SER A 255 -4.21 0.37 -4.46
N ALA A 256 -2.91 0.14 -4.29
CA ALA A 256 -2.18 -0.94 -4.95
C ALA A 256 -2.34 -2.26 -4.17
N ASP A 257 -3.59 -2.72 -4.07
CA ASP A 257 -3.99 -3.93 -3.35
C ASP A 257 -3.61 -5.19 -4.15
N ARG A 258 -2.42 -5.75 -3.87
CA ARG A 258 -1.77 -6.75 -4.72
C ARG A 258 -1.41 -7.99 -3.92
N GLN A 259 -2.31 -8.96 -3.94
CA GLN A 259 -2.09 -10.30 -3.44
C GLN A 259 -2.77 -11.33 -4.35
N ALA A 260 -2.23 -12.54 -4.39
CA ALA A 260 -2.85 -13.66 -5.07
C ALA A 260 -2.58 -14.96 -4.30
N LYS A 261 -3.63 -15.74 -4.06
CA LYS A 261 -3.51 -17.10 -3.56
C LYS A 261 -3.08 -18.04 -4.69
N ALA A 262 -2.32 -19.06 -4.35
CA ALA A 262 -2.01 -20.14 -5.27
C ALA A 262 -1.94 -21.47 -4.52
N LYS A 263 -2.04 -22.58 -5.25
CA LYS A 263 -1.80 -23.91 -4.70
C LYS A 263 -1.24 -24.85 -5.75
N ILE A 264 -0.46 -25.82 -5.31
CA ILE A 264 -0.01 -26.97 -6.09
C ILE A 264 -0.63 -28.22 -5.46
N THR A 265 -1.29 -29.05 -6.26
CA THR A 265 -1.86 -30.35 -5.87
C THR A 265 -1.46 -31.41 -6.89
N ALA A 266 -1.92 -32.65 -6.70
CA ALA A 266 -1.76 -33.72 -7.70
C ALA A 266 -2.40 -33.38 -9.07
N ASP A 267 -3.38 -32.46 -9.08
CA ASP A 267 -4.08 -32.04 -10.30
C ASP A 267 -3.34 -30.94 -11.07
N GLY A 268 -2.29 -30.35 -10.49
CA GLY A 268 -1.46 -29.33 -11.13
C GLY A 268 -1.26 -28.06 -10.29
N ILE A 269 -1.01 -26.95 -11.00
CA ILE A 269 -0.70 -25.64 -10.42
C ILE A 269 -1.90 -24.72 -10.64
N PHE A 270 -2.37 -24.11 -9.55
CA PHE A 270 -3.54 -23.23 -9.54
C PHE A 270 -3.15 -21.87 -8.99
N ILE A 271 -3.60 -20.81 -9.64
CA ILE A 271 -3.48 -19.42 -9.18
C ILE A 271 -4.87 -18.80 -9.09
N GLU A 272 -5.06 -17.92 -8.11
CA GLU A 272 -6.26 -17.11 -7.96
C GLU A 272 -6.53 -16.33 -9.25
N ARG A 273 -7.76 -16.48 -9.75
CA ARG A 273 -8.23 -15.71 -10.89
C ARG A 273 -8.61 -14.31 -10.41
N LEU A 274 -7.80 -13.34 -10.77
CA LEU A 274 -8.11 -11.92 -10.59
C LEU A 274 -9.06 -11.41 -11.70
N GLU A 275 -9.57 -10.20 -11.53
CA GLU A 275 -10.37 -9.52 -12.54
C GLU A 275 -9.52 -9.16 -13.76
N ALA A 276 -9.98 -9.55 -14.95
CA ALA A 276 -9.31 -9.28 -16.22
C ALA A 276 -9.98 -8.14 -17.02
N ASP A 277 -11.24 -7.83 -16.72
CA ASP A 277 -11.99 -6.73 -17.33
C ASP A 277 -12.45 -5.73 -16.26
N PRO A 278 -11.55 -4.89 -15.72
CA PRO A 278 -11.92 -3.87 -14.75
C PRO A 278 -12.77 -2.75 -15.35
N ALA A 279 -12.87 -2.63 -16.69
CA ALA A 279 -13.63 -1.57 -17.35
C ALA A 279 -15.13 -1.67 -17.03
N ARG A 280 -15.64 -2.87 -16.76
CA ARG A 280 -17.03 -3.08 -16.31
C ARG A 280 -17.40 -2.36 -15.01
N PHE A 281 -16.40 -1.96 -14.21
CA PHE A 281 -16.62 -1.20 -12.96
C PHE A 281 -16.55 0.32 -13.15
N LEU A 282 -16.12 0.78 -14.34
CA LEU A 282 -15.99 2.20 -14.67
C LEU A 282 -17.29 2.69 -15.32
N PRO A 283 -18.13 3.47 -14.63
CA PRO A 283 -19.35 4.01 -15.23
C PRO A 283 -18.99 5.03 -16.33
N PRO A 284 -19.87 5.19 -17.35
CA PRO A 284 -19.67 6.19 -18.39
C PRO A 284 -19.44 7.58 -17.79
N VAL A 285 -18.57 8.35 -18.42
CA VAL A 285 -18.32 9.74 -18.03
C VAL A 285 -19.48 10.58 -18.55
N ASP A 286 -20.19 11.26 -17.66
CA ASP A 286 -21.07 12.35 -18.05
C ASP A 286 -20.22 13.64 -18.15
N PRO A 287 -20.02 14.19 -19.35
CA PRO A 287 -19.23 15.42 -19.53
C PRO A 287 -19.77 16.60 -18.71
N ALA A 288 -21.06 16.62 -18.37
CA ALA A 288 -21.67 17.66 -17.55
C ALA A 288 -21.26 17.60 -16.07
N THR A 289 -20.66 16.48 -15.62
CA THR A 289 -20.21 16.28 -14.22
C THR A 289 -18.72 16.53 -14.02
N LEU A 290 -17.97 16.83 -15.09
CA LEU A 290 -16.57 17.23 -14.99
C LEU A 290 -16.51 18.66 -14.43
N SER A 291 -16.03 18.80 -13.19
CA SER A 291 -15.82 20.13 -12.59
C SER A 291 -14.79 20.91 -13.42
N ASN A 292 -15.22 22.05 -13.97
CA ASN A 292 -14.41 23.00 -14.72
C ASN A 292 -13.50 23.87 -13.84
N ASP A 293 -13.56 23.71 -12.52
CA ASP A 293 -12.77 24.49 -11.57
C ASP A 293 -11.40 23.82 -11.37
N VAL A 294 -10.50 24.07 -12.31
CA VAL A 294 -9.07 23.74 -12.23
C VAL A 294 -8.28 24.99 -12.56
N VAL A 295 -7.30 25.33 -11.73
CA VAL A 295 -6.35 26.38 -12.04
C VAL A 295 -5.21 25.79 -12.85
N GLU A 296 -5.08 26.22 -14.10
CA GLU A 296 -3.97 25.83 -14.97
C GLU A 296 -2.72 26.66 -14.65
N ILE A 297 -1.59 26.00 -14.44
CA ILE A 297 -0.28 26.62 -14.18
C ILE A 297 0.71 26.12 -15.23
N ASP A 298 1.20 27.04 -16.06
CA ASP A 298 2.27 26.80 -17.02
C ASP A 298 3.63 27.10 -16.38
N LEU A 299 4.38 26.03 -16.10
CA LEU A 299 5.69 26.05 -15.45
C LEU A 299 6.82 26.47 -16.41
N ASP A 300 6.67 26.28 -17.72
CA ASP A 300 7.69 26.66 -18.69
C ASP A 300 7.59 28.15 -19.05
N GLY A 301 6.38 28.71 -18.96
CA GLY A 301 6.10 30.13 -19.19
C GLY A 301 6.39 31.05 -17.99
N MET A 302 6.75 30.50 -16.82
CA MET A 302 6.89 31.26 -15.56
C MET A 302 8.24 31.02 -14.86
N SER A 303 8.79 32.06 -14.23
CA SER A 303 9.86 31.90 -13.25
C SER A 303 9.30 31.35 -11.92
N MET A 304 10.15 30.76 -11.07
CA MET A 304 9.71 30.27 -9.76
C MET A 304 9.11 31.36 -8.86
N ASP A 305 9.53 32.63 -9.02
CA ASP A 305 8.89 33.76 -8.33
C ASP A 305 7.45 33.98 -8.81
N GLN A 306 7.24 33.92 -10.13
CA GLN A 306 5.91 34.03 -10.73
C GLN A 306 5.02 32.86 -10.33
N VAL A 307 5.53 31.62 -10.37
CA VAL A 307 4.80 30.43 -9.91
C VAL A 307 4.36 30.59 -8.45
N ARG A 308 5.27 31.02 -7.56
CA ARG A 308 4.93 31.26 -6.14
C ARG A 308 3.89 32.38 -5.97
N ALA A 309 4.03 33.49 -6.70
CA ALA A 309 3.09 34.59 -6.66
C ALA A 309 1.69 34.17 -7.15
N GLU A 310 1.62 33.34 -8.19
CA GLU A 310 0.37 32.82 -8.73
C GLU A 310 -0.31 31.88 -7.73
N LEU A 311 0.40 30.88 -7.22
CA LEU A 311 -0.13 29.92 -6.25
C LEU A 311 -0.58 30.59 -4.94
N SER A 312 0.05 31.71 -4.55
CA SER A 312 -0.31 32.45 -3.34
C SER A 312 -1.67 33.17 -3.43
N LYS A 313 -2.28 33.26 -4.61
CA LYS A 313 -3.61 33.85 -4.79
C LYS A 313 -4.74 32.91 -4.37
N TYR A 314 -4.46 31.62 -4.26
CA TYR A 314 -5.47 30.58 -4.06
C TYR A 314 -5.40 30.00 -2.64
N PRO A 315 -6.56 29.70 -2.01
CA PRO A 315 -6.57 29.02 -0.72
C PRO A 315 -6.12 27.56 -0.86
N ILE A 316 -5.73 26.96 0.27
CA ILE A 316 -5.53 25.50 0.35
C ILE A 316 -6.79 24.74 -0.12
N LYS A 317 -6.60 23.51 -0.63
CA LYS A 317 -7.63 22.65 -1.27
C LYS A 317 -8.01 23.06 -2.70
N THR A 318 -7.50 24.16 -3.23
CA THR A 318 -7.66 24.50 -4.65
C THR A 318 -7.00 23.43 -5.52
N ARG A 319 -7.74 22.92 -6.51
CA ARG A 319 -7.23 21.96 -7.48
C ARG A 319 -6.49 22.69 -8.58
N ILE A 320 -5.29 22.21 -8.90
CA ILE A 320 -4.43 22.77 -9.94
C ILE A 320 -4.10 21.71 -11.00
N SER A 321 -3.84 22.16 -12.22
CA SER A 321 -3.28 21.37 -13.31
C SER A 321 -1.96 22.03 -13.72
N LEU A 322 -0.93 21.21 -13.88
CA LEU A 322 0.44 21.66 -14.12
C LEU A 322 0.87 21.23 -15.51
N SER A 323 1.44 22.15 -16.28
CA SER A 323 2.09 21.88 -17.56
C SER A 323 3.51 22.43 -17.54
N GLY A 324 4.48 21.68 -18.07
CA GLY A 324 5.87 22.11 -18.20
C GLY A 324 6.88 21.26 -17.41
N CYS A 325 8.09 21.77 -17.27
CA CYS A 325 9.24 21.03 -16.74
C CYS A 325 9.22 20.89 -15.21
N ILE A 326 9.51 19.67 -14.74
CA ILE A 326 9.49 19.28 -13.33
C ILE A 326 10.78 18.52 -13.02
N ILE A 327 11.40 18.80 -11.86
CA ILE A 327 12.54 18.02 -11.38
C ILE A 327 12.07 16.89 -10.48
N VAL A 328 12.55 15.68 -10.75
CA VAL A 328 12.22 14.50 -9.94
C VAL A 328 13.36 14.19 -8.99
N ALA A 329 13.07 14.23 -7.68
CA ALA A 329 14.03 13.88 -6.63
C ALA A 329 13.30 13.27 -5.44
N ARG A 330 13.89 12.28 -4.78
CA ARG A 330 13.34 11.66 -3.55
C ARG A 330 14.47 11.32 -2.57
N ASP A 331 14.22 10.44 -1.61
CA ASP A 331 15.04 10.14 -0.43
C ASP A 331 16.57 10.24 -0.67
N ILE A 332 17.16 9.40 -1.53
CA ILE A 332 18.63 9.40 -1.77
C ILE A 332 19.11 10.71 -2.45
N ALA A 333 18.32 11.26 -3.37
CA ALA A 333 18.68 12.51 -4.04
C ALA A 333 18.67 13.68 -3.06
N HIS A 334 17.68 13.73 -2.15
CA HIS A 334 17.60 14.74 -1.09
C HIS A 334 18.76 14.59 -0.09
N ALA A 335 19.11 13.36 0.31
CA ALA A 335 20.27 13.14 1.18
C ALA A 335 21.58 13.67 0.57
N LYS A 336 21.79 13.42 -0.74
CA LYS A 336 22.97 13.95 -1.47
C LYS A 336 22.92 15.47 -1.63
N LEU A 337 21.75 16.04 -1.91
CA LEU A 337 21.56 17.48 -2.00
C LEU A 337 21.82 18.16 -0.66
N LYS A 338 21.41 17.54 0.45
CA LYS A 338 21.72 18.00 1.80
C LYS A 338 23.22 17.98 2.08
N GLN A 339 23.91 16.87 1.79
CA GLN A 339 25.37 16.78 1.93
C GLN A 339 26.09 17.88 1.12
N ARG A 340 25.62 18.12 -0.10
CA ARG A 340 26.14 19.19 -0.95
C ARG A 340 25.89 20.57 -0.36
N LEU A 341 24.69 20.83 0.14
CA LEU A 341 24.36 22.10 0.81
C LEU A 341 25.23 22.32 2.04
N ASP A 342 25.44 21.28 2.86
CA ASP A 342 26.28 21.33 4.06
C ASP A 342 27.76 21.62 3.70
N ALA A 343 28.25 21.10 2.56
CA ALA A 343 29.65 21.24 2.13
C ALA A 343 29.92 22.51 1.30
N GLU A 344 29.03 22.87 0.39
CA GLU A 344 29.21 23.95 -0.60
C GLU A 344 28.41 25.22 -0.25
N GLY A 345 27.48 25.15 0.70
CA GLY A 345 26.61 26.28 1.07
C GLY A 345 25.56 26.65 0.02
N THR A 346 25.38 25.84 -1.03
CA THR A 346 24.42 26.12 -2.11
C THR A 346 23.82 24.85 -2.71
N LEU A 347 22.69 25.02 -3.40
CA LEU A 347 22.01 23.96 -4.15
C LEU A 347 22.14 24.19 -5.66
N PRO A 348 22.07 23.11 -6.47
CA PRO A 348 22.10 23.20 -7.93
C PRO A 348 20.94 24.04 -8.48
N ASP A 349 21.18 24.74 -9.60
CA ASP A 349 20.18 25.61 -10.21
C ASP A 349 18.89 24.87 -10.62
N TYR A 350 19.01 23.64 -11.12
CA TYR A 350 17.84 22.82 -11.44
C TYR A 350 16.92 22.61 -10.23
N PHE A 351 17.48 22.55 -9.01
CA PHE A 351 16.68 22.33 -7.81
C PHE A 351 16.04 23.63 -7.27
N LYS A 352 16.61 24.79 -7.61
CA LYS A 352 16.11 26.12 -7.20
C LYS A 352 15.09 26.69 -8.18
N ASN A 353 15.21 26.34 -9.46
CA ASN A 353 14.48 26.98 -10.56
C ASN A 353 13.31 26.16 -11.12
N HIS A 354 12.98 25.02 -10.49
CA HIS A 354 11.85 24.19 -10.89
C HIS A 354 11.11 23.66 -9.66
N ILE A 355 9.85 23.25 -9.86
CA ILE A 355 9.15 22.46 -8.85
C ILE A 355 9.77 21.07 -8.71
N VAL A 356 9.75 20.54 -7.48
CA VAL A 356 10.31 19.23 -7.17
C VAL A 356 9.20 18.22 -6.96
N TYR A 357 9.16 17.20 -7.82
CA TYR A 357 8.23 16.08 -7.73
C TYR A 357 8.90 14.89 -7.06
N TYR A 358 8.36 14.51 -5.89
CA TYR A 358 8.86 13.37 -5.16
C TYR A 358 8.33 12.07 -5.78
N ALA A 359 9.13 11.45 -6.64
CA ALA A 359 8.74 10.22 -7.33
C ALA A 359 9.93 9.34 -7.69
N GLY A 360 9.64 8.11 -8.13
CA GLY A 360 10.62 7.16 -8.64
C GLY A 360 9.95 6.25 -9.67
N PRO A 361 10.25 6.40 -10.96
CA PRO A 361 9.51 5.74 -12.03
C PRO A 361 9.75 4.23 -12.04
N ALA A 362 8.78 3.48 -12.55
CA ALA A 362 9.01 2.11 -13.03
C ALA A 362 9.77 2.12 -14.37
N LYS A 363 10.21 0.95 -14.87
CA LYS A 363 10.86 0.85 -16.18
C LYS A 363 9.91 1.34 -17.29
N THR A 364 10.47 2.06 -18.25
CA THR A 364 9.72 2.55 -19.42
C THR A 364 9.51 1.41 -20.43
N PRO A 365 8.26 1.08 -20.79
CA PRO A 365 7.99 0.15 -21.87
C PRO A 365 8.53 0.64 -23.21
N GLU A 366 8.90 -0.28 -24.10
CA GLU A 366 9.35 0.07 -25.45
C GLU A 366 8.27 0.88 -26.21
N GLY A 367 8.69 1.95 -26.86
CA GLY A 367 7.80 2.83 -27.63
C GLY A 367 6.90 3.75 -26.78
N MET A 368 7.01 3.75 -25.45
CA MET A 368 6.26 4.65 -24.57
C MET A 368 7.13 5.79 -24.04
N ALA A 369 6.48 6.93 -23.72
CA ALA A 369 7.17 8.10 -23.18
C ALA A 369 7.68 7.92 -21.74
N SER A 370 6.96 7.12 -20.93
CA SER A 370 7.29 6.88 -19.51
C SER A 370 6.75 5.53 -19.06
N GLY A 371 7.41 4.92 -18.08
CA GLY A 371 6.79 3.89 -17.24
C GLY A 371 5.79 4.50 -16.25
N SER A 372 5.16 3.66 -15.42
CA SER A 372 4.29 4.14 -14.35
C SER A 372 5.06 5.02 -13.39
N PHE A 373 4.53 6.22 -13.09
CA PHE A 373 5.31 7.28 -12.46
C PHE A 373 4.52 8.13 -11.45
N GLY A 374 3.80 7.47 -10.54
CA GLY A 374 3.07 8.16 -9.46
C GLY A 374 3.98 8.76 -8.36
N PRO A 375 3.39 9.58 -7.46
CA PRO A 375 4.11 10.27 -6.39
C PRO A 375 4.57 9.32 -5.28
N THR A 376 5.49 9.78 -4.43
CA THR A 376 5.84 9.14 -3.16
C THR A 376 5.42 10.00 -1.97
N THR A 377 5.41 9.40 -0.78
CA THR A 377 5.02 10.08 0.47
C THR A 377 5.90 11.30 0.75
N ALA A 378 5.29 12.48 0.81
CA ALA A 378 5.98 13.75 1.02
C ALA A 378 6.69 13.84 2.37
N ALA A 379 6.06 13.36 3.45
CA ALA A 379 6.56 13.49 4.83
C ALA A 379 7.95 12.87 5.09
N ARG A 380 8.48 12.05 4.17
CA ARG A 380 9.85 11.52 4.27
C ARG A 380 10.92 12.54 3.88
N MET A 381 10.54 13.64 3.25
CA MET A 381 11.41 14.76 2.86
C MET A 381 11.14 16.00 3.73
N ASP A 382 10.39 15.89 4.83
CA ASP A 382 10.19 16.98 5.80
C ASP A 382 11.48 17.37 6.57
N PRO A 383 12.35 16.41 7.01
CA PRO A 383 13.66 16.75 7.60
C PRO A 383 14.66 17.26 6.55
#